data_AF-A0A369KP16-F1
#
_entry.id   AF-A0A369KP16-F1
#
_cell.length_a   1.000
_cell.length_b   1.000
_cell.length_c   1.000
_cell.angle_alpha   90.00
_cell.angle_beta   90.00
_cell.angle_gamma   90.00
#
_symmetry.space_group_name_H-M   'P 1'
#
loop_
_entity.id
_entity.type
_entity.pdbx_description
1 polymer ?
#
loop_
_entity_poly.entity_id
_entity_poly.type
_entity_poly.pdbx_seq_one_letter_code
_entity_poly.pdbx_strand_id
1 'polypeptide(L)' 'MNIRLNGKDYALTEETTTLHDLLQHLAIDGKIVIIEQNRQIIDRSRYPDMTVQPGDVIEIVHFVGGG' A
#
# COMPACT_ATOMS: atom_id res chain seq x y z
N MET A 1 5.18 -3.85 -12.86
CA MET A 1 3.76 -3.50 -13.13
C MET A 1 3.45 -2.09 -12.62
N ASN A 2 2.39 -1.41 -13.07
CA ASN A 2 2.12 -0.03 -12.63
C ASN A 2 0.80 0.06 -11.84
N ILE A 3 0.81 0.80 -10.74
CA ILE A 3 -0.37 1.11 -9.91
C ILE A 3 -0.52 2.62 -9.76
N ARG A 4 -1.60 3.05 -9.14
CA ARG A 4 -1.77 4.43 -8.65
C ARG A 4 -1.63 4.46 -7.14
N LEU A 5 -0.52 4.99 -6.64
CA LEU A 5 -0.21 5.11 -5.22
C LEU A 5 -0.33 6.55 -4.76
N ASN A 6 -1.20 6.82 -3.78
CA ASN A 6 -1.45 8.17 -3.25
C ASN A 6 -1.70 9.20 -4.37
N GLY A 7 -2.57 8.84 -5.31
CA GLY A 7 -2.90 9.66 -6.48
C GLY A 7 -1.81 9.81 -7.56
N LYS A 8 -0.65 9.13 -7.46
CA LYS A 8 0.45 9.20 -8.44
C LYS A 8 0.74 7.84 -9.07
N ASP A 9 1.19 7.84 -10.32
CA ASP A 9 1.64 6.60 -10.97
C ASP A 9 2.90 6.07 -10.28
N TYR A 10 2.90 4.76 -10.00
CA TYR A 10 3.98 4.10 -9.28
C TYR A 10 4.29 2.75 -9.90
N ALA A 11 5.55 2.58 -10.30
CA ALA A 11 6.04 1.34 -10.91
C ALA A 11 6.52 0.37 -9.82
N LEU A 12 5.86 -0.79 -9.77
CA LEU A 12 6.22 -1.91 -8.90
C LEU A 12 7.25 -2.82 -9.57
N THR A 13 8.19 -3.29 -8.75
CA THR A 13 9.11 -4.38 -9.09
C THR A 13 8.37 -5.73 -9.11
N GLU A 14 8.94 -6.73 -9.77
CA GLU A 14 8.35 -8.07 -9.83
C GLU A 14 8.29 -8.77 -8.46
N GLU A 15 9.14 -8.35 -7.53
CA GLU A 15 9.19 -8.86 -6.15
C GLU A 15 8.05 -8.31 -5.27
N THR A 16 7.39 -7.22 -5.68
CA THR A 16 6.32 -6.59 -4.89
C THR A 16 4.98 -7.20 -5.26
N THR A 17 4.55 -8.23 -4.53
CA THR A 17 3.34 -9.00 -4.86
C THR A 17 2.15 -8.69 -3.94
N THR A 18 2.42 -8.22 -2.72
CA THR A 18 1.43 -7.97 -1.67
C THR A 18 1.50 -6.55 -1.13
N LEU A 19 0.48 -6.14 -0.37
CA LEU A 19 0.50 -4.88 0.37
C LEU A 19 1.64 -4.85 1.39
N HIS A 20 2.00 -5.98 1.99
CA HIS A 20 3.14 -6.07 2.90
C HIS A 20 4.46 -5.78 2.18
N ASP A 21 4.70 -6.42 1.03
CA ASP A 21 5.90 -6.19 0.21
C ASP A 21 6.00 -4.72 -0.20
N LEU A 22 4.86 -4.12 -0.58
CA LEU A 22 4.79 -2.70 -0.94
C LEU A 22 5.21 -1.80 0.22
N LEU A 23 4.75 -2.07 1.44
CA LEU A 23 5.16 -1.30 2.63
C LEU A 23 6.65 -1.46 2.92
N GLN A 24 7.22 -2.65 2.75
CA GLN A 24 8.65 -2.89 2.92
C GLN A 24 9.47 -2.15 1.88
N HIS A 25 9.06 -2.19 0.62
CA HIS A 25 9.72 -1.47 -0.47
C HIS A 25 9.68 0.05 -0.27
N LEU A 26 8.59 0.57 0.30
CA LEU A 26 8.45 1.97 0.69
C LEU A 26 9.14 2.33 2.02
N ALA A 27 9.75 1.35 2.71
CA ALA A 27 10.39 1.48 4.01
C ALA A 27 9.48 2.08 5.11
N ILE A 28 8.22 1.63 5.15
CA ILE A 28 7.20 2.10 6.10
C ILE A 28 6.40 0.97 6.79
N ASP A 29 6.81 -0.29 6.65
CA ASP A 29 6.19 -1.47 7.26
C ASP A 29 6.10 -1.41 8.81
N GLY A 30 7.04 -0.72 9.45
CA GLY A 30 7.02 -0.46 10.90
C GLY A 30 6.09 0.68 11.36
N LYS A 31 5.49 1.45 10.43
CA LYS A 31 4.65 2.59 10.78
C LYS A 31 3.19 2.18 11.02
N ILE A 32 2.47 3.02 11.77
CA ILE A 32 1.01 2.89 11.89
C ILE A 32 0.40 3.57 10.67
N VAL A 33 -0.05 2.75 9.73
CA VAL A 33 -0.68 3.19 8.48
C VAL A 33 -2.01 2.48 8.26
N ILE A 34 -2.94 3.20 7.63
CA ILE A 34 -4.18 2.65 7.08
C ILE A 34 -3.99 2.55 5.58
N ILE A 35 -4.29 1.39 5.01
CA ILE A 35 -4.28 1.17 3.56
C ILE A 35 -5.70 1.02 3.06
N GLU A 36 -6.03 1.80 2.03
CA GLU A 36 -7.19 1.60 1.17
C GLU A 36 -6.70 1.08 -0.18
N GLN A 37 -7.31 -0.01 -0.67
CA GLN A 37 -7.09 -0.54 -2.02
C GLN A 37 -8.43 -0.51 -2.75
N ASN A 38 -8.48 0.17 -3.89
CA ASN A 38 -9.67 0.27 -4.74
C ASN A 38 -10.94 0.69 -3.98
N ARG A 39 -10.84 1.71 -3.11
CA ARG A 39 -11.93 2.21 -2.23
C ARG A 39 -12.37 1.24 -1.12
N GLN A 40 -11.56 0.23 -0.82
CA GLN A 40 -11.79 -0.68 0.28
C GLN A 40 -10.65 -0.56 1.30
N ILE A 41 -11.00 -0.25 2.54
CA ILE A 41 -10.05 -0.28 3.65
C ILE A 41 -9.65 -1.73 3.93
N ILE A 42 -8.35 -1.99 3.95
CA ILE A 42 -7.81 -3.32 4.19
C ILE A 42 -7.36 -3.42 5.65
N ASP A 43 -7.76 -4.50 6.33
CA ASP A 43 -7.29 -4.78 7.68
C ASP A 43 -5.79 -5.12 7.67
N ARG A 44 -5.03 -4.59 8.65
CA ARG A 44 -3.58 -4.80 8.75
C ARG A 44 -3.18 -6.27 8.79
N SER A 45 -3.99 -7.13 9.41
CA SER A 45 -3.75 -8.58 9.45
C SER A 45 -3.75 -9.23 8.06
N ARG A 46 -4.42 -8.59 7.08
CA ARG A 46 -4.54 -9.09 5.70
C ARG A 46 -3.47 -8.56 4.76
N TYR A 47 -2.61 -7.63 5.18
CA TYR A 47 -1.58 -7.06 4.29
C TYR A 47 -0.63 -8.11 3.67
N PRO A 48 -0.21 -9.16 4.40
CA PRO A 48 0.64 -10.22 3.81
C PRO A 48 -0.07 -11.07 2.75
N ASP A 49 -1.40 -11.14 2.78
CA ASP A 49 -2.19 -11.99 1.87
C ASP A 49 -2.89 -11.17 0.77
N MET A 50 -2.95 -9.85 0.94
CA MET A 50 -3.62 -8.96 -0.01
C MET A 50 -2.68 -8.64 -1.16
N THR A 51 -3.00 -9.18 -2.34
CA THR A 51 -2.18 -8.99 -3.53
C THR A 51 -2.36 -7.60 -4.13
N VAL A 52 -1.29 -7.11 -4.76
CA VAL A 52 -1.30 -5.87 -5.54
C VAL A 52 -1.24 -6.22 -7.00
N GLN A 53 -2.21 -5.71 -7.77
CA GLN A 53 -2.35 -5.99 -9.19
C GLN A 53 -2.07 -4.73 -10.03
N PRO A 54 -1.62 -4.89 -11.29
CA PRO A 54 -1.50 -3.76 -12.20
C PRO A 54 -2.84 -3.00 -12.32
N GLY A 55 -2.78 -1.67 -12.20
CA GLY A 55 -3.96 -0.80 -12.29
C GLY A 55 -4.68 -0.55 -10.97
N ASP A 56 -4.28 -1.21 -9.87
CA ASP A 56 -4.85 -0.93 -8.55
C ASP A 56 -4.62 0.53 -8.14
N VAL A 57 -5.60 1.06 -7.41
CA VAL A 57 -5.50 2.35 -6.72
C VAL A 57 -5.27 2.07 -5.24
N ILE A 58 -4.13 2.50 -4.72
CA ILE A 58 -3.72 2.29 -3.34
C ILE A 58 -3.51 3.65 -2.68
N GLU A 59 -4.20 3.88 -1.58
CA GLU A 59 -4.02 5.05 -0.73
C GLU A 59 -3.47 4.59 0.63
N ILE A 60 -2.33 5.15 1.02
CA ILE A 60 -1.65 4.88 2.28
C ILE A 60 -1.69 6.14 3.12
N VAL A 61 -2.49 6.12 4.17
CA VAL A 61 -2.63 7.24 5.12
C VAL A 61 -1.86 6.90 6.38
N HIS A 62 -0.99 7.82 6.80
CA HIS A 62 -0.35 7.76 8.11
C HIS A 62 -0.85 8.92 8.96
N PHE A 63 -1.13 8.65 10.22
CA PHE A 63 -1.47 9.72 11.16
C PHE A 63 -0.21 10.53 11.45
N VAL A 64 -0.16 11.77 10.99
CA VAL A 64 0.70 12.79 11.58
C VAL A 64 -0.06 13.34 12.77
N GLY A 65 0.39 13.05 13.99
CA GLY A 65 -0.20 13.65 15.19
C GLY A 65 -0.10 15.16 15.09
N GLY A 66 -1.21 15.82 14.84
CA GLY A 66 -1.32 17.28 14.86
C GLY A 66 -1.66 17.73 16.27
N GLY A 67 -0.76 18.52 16.86
CA GLY A 67 -1.13 19.54 17.84
C GLY A 67 -1.55 20.81 17.13
#